data_AF-A0A929L5T2-F1
#
_entry.id   AF-A0A929L5T2-F1
#
_cell.length_a   1.000
_cell.length_b   1.000
_cell.length_c   1.000
_cell.angle_alpha   90.00
_cell.angle_beta   90.00
_cell.angle_gamma   90.00
#
_symmetry.space_group_name_H-M   'P 1'
#
loop_
_entity.id
_entity.type
_entity.pdbx_description
1 polymer ?
#
loop_
_entity_poly.entity_id
_entity_poly.type
_entity_poly.pdbx_seq_one_letter_code
_entity_poly.pdbx_strand_id
1 'polypeptide(L)'
;MTKEEFKKVLETAVGGTAYGDEIIEDLVAHFDETGKYAQTAKDRLDERIGSMTGWEKKHRAEGDTAKADAEAEKIAIAKKALAAIE
;
A
#
# COMPACT_ATOMS: atom_id res chain seq x y z
N MET A 1 11.99 -6.56 -13.17
CA MET A 1 10.74 -7.24 -13.56
C MET A 1 10.00 -6.37 -14.58
N THR A 2 9.20 -6.96 -15.46
CA THR A 2 8.29 -6.22 -16.35
C THR A 2 7.06 -5.72 -15.57
N LYS A 3 6.31 -4.79 -16.15
CA LYS A 3 5.03 -4.33 -15.58
C LYS A 3 4.04 -5.47 -15.34
N GLU A 4 4.00 -6.46 -16.22
CA GLU A 4 3.14 -7.65 -16.10
C GLU A 4 3.60 -8.57 -14.96
N GLU A 5 4.90 -8.81 -14.85
CA GLU A 5 5.49 -9.58 -13.75
C GLU A 5 5.24 -8.89 -12.40
N PHE A 6 5.43 -7.57 -12.34
CA PHE A 6 5.17 -6.76 -11.16
C PHE A 6 3.72 -6.83 -10.71
N LYS A 7 2.78 -6.63 -11.65
CA LYS A 7 1.35 -6.77 -11.38
C LYS A 7 1.02 -8.15 -10.81
N LYS A 8 1.54 -9.22 -11.42
CA LYS A 8 1.27 -10.60 -10.99
C LYS A 8 1.83 -10.91 -9.60
N VAL A 9 3.00 -10.38 -9.27
CA VAL A 9 3.59 -10.48 -7.92
C VAL A 9 2.66 -9.85 -6.88
N LEU A 10 2.16 -8.64 -7.15
CA LEU A 10 1.23 -7.95 -6.25
C LEU A 10 -0.14 -8.65 -6.17
N GLU A 11 -0.72 -9.07 -7.29
CA GLU A 11 -1.98 -9.83 -7.32
C GLU A 11 -1.88 -11.10 -6.46
N THR A 12 -0.74 -11.80 -6.51
CA THR A 12 -0.50 -12.98 -5.68
C THR A 12 -0.39 -12.64 -4.19
N ALA A 13 0.23 -11.50 -3.86
CA ALA A 13 0.50 -11.11 -2.48
C ALA A 13 -0.72 -10.49 -1.77
N VAL A 14 -1.49 -9.66 -2.47
CA VAL A 14 -2.53 -8.80 -1.88
C VAL A 14 -3.84 -8.71 -2.68
N GLY A 15 -3.89 -9.29 -3.88
CA GLY A 15 -5.07 -9.23 -4.75
C GLY A 15 -6.30 -9.94 -4.16
N GLY A 16 -7.48 -9.55 -4.64
CA GLY A 16 -8.76 -10.10 -4.18
C GLY A 16 -9.26 -9.48 -2.88
N THR A 17 -8.58 -8.44 -2.38
CA THR A 17 -9.07 -7.56 -1.32
C THR A 17 -9.27 -6.17 -1.91
N ALA A 18 -10.33 -5.47 -1.52
CA ALA A 18 -10.62 -4.14 -2.08
C ALA A 18 -9.42 -3.19 -1.99
N TYR A 19 -8.76 -3.14 -0.82
CA TYR A 19 -7.59 -2.27 -0.63
C TYR A 19 -6.32 -2.78 -1.32
N GLY A 20 -6.14 -4.10 -1.43
CA GLY A 20 -5.02 -4.67 -2.18
C GLY A 20 -5.14 -4.40 -3.67
N ASP A 21 -6.36 -4.48 -4.22
CA ASP A 21 -6.65 -4.16 -5.62
C ASP A 21 -6.41 -2.68 -5.91
N GLU A 22 -6.77 -1.77 -4.99
CA GLU A 22 -6.43 -0.34 -5.07
C GLU A 22 -4.91 -0.10 -5.09
N ILE A 23 -4.13 -0.83 -4.28
CA ILE A 23 -2.67 -0.75 -4.30
C ILE A 23 -2.12 -1.23 -5.64
N ILE A 24 -2.63 -2.35 -6.15
CA ILE A 24 -2.19 -2.90 -7.44
C ILE A 24 -2.44 -1.89 -8.55
N GLU A 25 -3.63 -1.29 -8.61
CA GLU A 25 -3.99 -0.32 -9.64
C GLU A 25 -3.06 0.90 -9.62
N ASP A 26 -2.84 1.51 -8.44
CA ASP A 26 -1.96 2.67 -8.25
C ASP A 26 -0.50 2.34 -8.65
N LEU A 27 0.06 1.26 -8.10
CA LEU A 27 1.46 0.91 -8.36
C LEU A 27 1.70 0.51 -9.82
N VAL A 28 0.74 -0.15 -10.47
CA VAL A 28 0.84 -0.52 -11.88
C VAL A 28 0.67 0.71 -12.78
N ALA A 29 -0.22 1.66 -12.42
CA ALA A 29 -0.38 2.90 -13.16
C ALA A 29 0.93 3.72 -13.19
N HIS A 30 1.68 3.70 -12.09
CA HIS A 30 2.92 4.47 -11.92
C HIS A 30 4.21 3.64 -12.09
N PHE A 31 4.13 2.42 -12.61
CA PHE A 31 5.28 1.50 -12.72
C PHE A 31 6.49 2.08 -13.48
N ASP A 32 6.23 2.77 -14.60
CA ASP A 32 7.26 3.40 -15.44
C ASP A 32 7.28 4.93 -15.29
N GLU A 33 6.78 5.45 -14.16
CA GLU A 33 6.76 6.89 -13.93
C GLU A 33 8.19 7.45 -13.85
N THR A 34 8.44 8.53 -14.59
CA THR A 34 9.75 9.18 -14.65
C THR A 34 9.60 10.69 -14.48
N GLY A 35 10.65 11.34 -13.96
CA GLY A 35 10.69 12.78 -13.74
C GLY A 35 11.27 13.15 -12.38
N LYS A 36 11.43 14.46 -12.13
CA LYS A 36 12.05 15.00 -10.92
C LYS A 36 11.34 14.57 -9.62
N TYR A 37 10.05 14.29 -9.70
CA TYR A 37 9.18 13.93 -8.56
C TYR A 37 8.54 12.56 -8.74
N ALA A 38 9.05 11.73 -9.65
CA ALA A 38 8.57 10.36 -9.81
C ALA A 38 8.89 9.55 -8.56
N GLN A 39 7.89 8.82 -8.08
CA GLN A 39 8.03 7.96 -6.90
C GLN A 39 8.18 6.51 -7.33
N THR A 40 9.08 5.80 -6.69
CA THR A 40 9.12 4.34 -6.85
C THR A 40 7.90 3.70 -6.17
N ALA A 41 7.60 2.45 -6.53
CA ALA A 41 6.56 1.69 -5.84
C ALA A 41 6.82 1.57 -4.33
N LYS A 42 8.10 1.49 -3.94
CA LYS A 42 8.51 1.49 -2.53
C LYS A 42 8.17 2.81 -1.85
N ASP A 43 8.53 3.95 -2.45
CA ASP A 43 8.26 5.27 -1.87
C ASP A 43 6.75 5.47 -1.65
N ARG A 44 5.93 5.11 -2.64
CA ARG A 44 4.46 5.17 -2.54
C ARG A 44 3.91 4.33 -1.40
N LEU A 45 4.42 3.11 -1.22
CA LEU A 45 4.00 2.22 -0.13
C LEU A 45 4.46 2.73 1.23
N ASP A 46 5.70 3.20 1.36
CA ASP A 46 6.23 3.75 2.61
C ASP A 46 5.44 4.98 3.08
N GLU A 47 5.14 5.91 2.17
CA GLU A 47 4.31 7.08 2.47
C GLU A 47 2.90 6.70 2.89
N ARG A 48 2.28 5.76 2.15
CA ARG A 48 0.94 5.23 2.45
C ARG A 48 0.91 4.57 3.84
N ILE A 49 1.88 3.71 4.16
CA ILE A 49 2.02 3.07 5.48
C ILE A 49 2.23 4.11 6.58
N GLY A 50 3.10 5.10 6.35
CA GLY A 50 3.39 6.17 7.30
C GLY A 50 2.14 6.98 7.65
N SER A 51 1.37 7.37 6.63
CA SER A 51 0.12 8.13 6.79
C SER A 51 -0.93 7.34 7.58
N MET A 52 -1.20 6.08 7.19
CA MET A 52 -2.16 5.23 7.89
C MET A 52 -1.74 4.93 9.33
N THR A 53 -0.44 4.75 9.59
CA THR A 53 0.08 4.56 10.96
C THR A 53 -0.16 5.79 11.83
N GLY A 54 -0.08 6.99 11.25
CA GLY A 54 -0.45 8.23 11.93
C GLY A 54 -1.93 8.27 12.30
N TRP A 55 -2.81 7.88 11.37
CA TRP A 55 -4.25 7.81 11.60
C TRP A 55 -4.66 6.74 12.60
N GLU A 56 -4.09 5.54 12.52
CA GLU A 56 -4.32 4.45 13.48
C GLU A 56 -4.05 4.92 14.91
N LYS A 57 -2.88 5.52 15.15
CA LYS A 57 -2.51 6.06 16.48
C LYS A 57 -3.48 7.14 16.95
N LYS A 58 -3.89 8.04 16.05
CA LYS A 58 -4.85 9.10 16.38
C LYS A 58 -6.20 8.50 16.77
N HIS A 59 -6.74 7.55 16.00
CA HIS A 59 -8.01 6.89 16.29
C HIS A 59 -7.96 6.10 17.60
N ARG A 60 -6.85 5.41 17.89
CA ARG A 60 -6.64 4.77 19.20
C ARG A 60 -6.68 5.78 20.35
N ALA A 61 -6.01 6.93 20.20
CA ALA A 61 -5.98 7.97 21.23
C ALA A 61 -7.36 8.62 21.44
N GLU A 62 -8.18 8.71 20.39
CA GLU A 62 -9.55 9.23 20.44
C GLU A 62 -10.58 8.19 20.92
N GLY A 63 -10.17 6.93 21.14
CA GLY A 63 -11.05 5.83 21.52
C GLY A 63 -11.90 5.26 20.38
N ASP A 64 -11.63 5.65 19.13
CA ASP A 64 -12.30 5.15 17.93
C ASP A 64 -11.64 3.84 17.46
N THR A 65 -11.90 2.76 18.21
CA THR A 65 -11.26 1.46 17.96
C THR A 65 -11.59 0.89 16.58
N ALA A 66 -12.82 1.10 16.10
CA ALA A 66 -13.24 0.60 14.79
C ALA A 66 -12.44 1.23 13.65
N LYS A 67 -12.20 2.55 13.69
CA LYS A 67 -11.34 3.20 12.68
C LYS A 67 -9.88 2.82 12.83
N ALA A 68 -9.38 2.68 14.06
CA ALA A 68 -8.02 2.23 14.29
C ALA A 68 -7.77 0.82 13.72
N ASP A 69 -8.71 -0.10 13.95
CA ASP A 69 -8.61 -1.48 13.44
C ASP A 69 -8.69 -1.50 11.89
N ALA A 70 -9.54 -0.67 11.30
CA ALA A 70 -9.61 -0.53 9.84
C ALA A 70 -8.30 0.00 9.22
N GLU A 71 -7.65 0.98 9.86
CA GLU A 71 -6.32 1.43 9.42
C GLU A 71 -5.25 0.33 9.61
N ALA A 72 -5.30 -0.42 10.71
CA ALA A 72 -4.37 -1.53 10.97
C ALA A 72 -4.48 -2.65 9.91
N GLU A 73 -5.70 -2.99 9.48
CA GLU A 73 -5.93 -3.96 8.40
C GLU A 73 -5.29 -3.50 7.09
N LYS A 74 -5.51 -2.23 6.70
CA LYS A 74 -4.91 -1.64 5.50
C LYS A 74 -3.38 -1.58 5.57
N ILE A 75 -2.82 -1.24 6.73
CA ILE A 75 -1.37 -1.25 6.97
C ILE A 75 -0.80 -2.66 6.76
N ALA A 76 -1.49 -3.70 7.24
CA ALA A 76 -1.03 -5.08 7.06
C ALA A 76 -0.99 -5.48 5.58
N ILE A 77 -1.99 -5.07 4.79
CA ILE A 77 -2.02 -5.29 3.34
C ILE A 77 -0.86 -4.55 2.66
N ALA A 78 -0.68 -3.25 2.96
CA ALA A 78 0.40 -2.46 2.35
C ALA A 78 1.80 -3.02 2.68
N LYS A 79 2.02 -3.52 3.90
CA LYS A 79 3.27 -4.19 4.27
C LYS A 79 3.50 -5.51 3.51
N LYS A 80 2.46 -6.28 3.24
CA LYS A 80 2.55 -7.49 2.39
C LYS A 80 2.91 -7.13 0.96
N ALA A 81 2.31 -6.07 0.41
CA ALA A 81 2.64 -5.58 -0.92
C ALA A 81 4.11 -5.13 -0.99
N LEU A 82 4.58 -4.38 0.01
CA LEU A 82 5.98 -3.93 0.08
C LEU A 82 6.95 -5.11 0.13
N ALA A 83 6.70 -6.08 1.01
CA ALA A 83 7.54 -7.28 1.12
C ALA A 83 7.54 -8.16 -0.15
N ALA A 84 6.54 -8.03 -1.02
CA ALA A 84 6.49 -8.79 -2.27
C ALA A 84 7.36 -8.18 -3.39
N ILE A 85 7.70 -6.88 -3.29
CA ILE A 85 8.42 -6.15 -4.34
C ILE A 85 9.86 -5.77 -3.95
N GLU A 86 10.24 -5.96 -2.68
CA GLU A 86 11.64 -5.90 -2.20
C GLU A 86 12.42 -7.18 -2.55
#